data_AF-A0A9D7V7L1-F1
#
_entry.id   AF-A0A9D7V7L1-F1
#
_cell.length_a   1.000
_cell.length_b   1.000
_cell.length_c   1.000
_cell.angle_alpha   90.00
_cell.angle_beta   90.00
_cell.angle_gamma   90.00
#
_symmetry.space_group_name_H-M   'P 1'
#
loop_
_entity.id
_entity.type
_entity.pdbx_description
1 polymer ?
#
loop_
_entity_poly.entity_id
_entity_poly.type
_entity_poly.pdbx_seq_one_letter_code
_entity_poly.pdbx_strand_id
1 'polypeptide(L)'
;MEGACVMAEFNGVPIYSWDPWPEPFVTKSQLSKAGYKPGPLRGVVRYSKSSTGDGFLHLFSPDEGIRRKPPTEKQLAARAKRKEAELKARTCTRCGAVQYFKSDLSSGVCEECWLEIKTARDRQRVAEIVAGVLRNGCVILDMETTGLYDAEPVEIAVIDHTGAVLFNSRVKPLRPERLSERGDSGVAATDIHGITAEDLANAPTFGEIYPALYHALHGKHVVVYNKDFDLPILRATRQEWYCPSFGFEKSSCAMLWYAQYCGDWSSYFQSYRWQPLPGGDHSALGDARAT
;
A
#
# COMPACT_ATOMS: atom_id res chain seq x y z
N MET A 1 27.84 -54.50 -22.72
CA MET A 1 26.92 -53.39 -23.04
C MET A 1 25.59 -53.74 -22.44
N GLU A 2 25.30 -53.22 -21.25
CA GLU A 2 23.95 -53.27 -20.67
C GLU A 2 23.04 -52.41 -21.56
N GLY A 3 22.05 -53.02 -22.19
CA GLY A 3 21.07 -52.30 -23.02
C GLY A 3 20.11 -51.48 -22.16
N ALA A 4 19.52 -50.43 -22.74
CA ALA A 4 18.48 -49.64 -22.10
C ALA A 4 17.36 -50.52 -21.54
N CYS A 5 17.03 -50.35 -20.26
CA CYS A 5 16.02 -51.16 -19.58
C CYS A 5 14.61 -50.71 -19.99
N VAL A 6 13.86 -51.60 -20.65
CA VAL A 6 12.43 -51.39 -20.93
C VAL A 6 11.66 -51.60 -19.63
N MET A 7 11.09 -50.52 -19.11
CA MET A 7 10.36 -50.50 -17.84
C MET A 7 8.91 -50.98 -18.01
N ALA A 8 8.30 -50.68 -19.16
CA ALA A 8 6.93 -51.04 -19.51
C ALA A 8 6.70 -50.85 -21.02
N GLU A 9 5.53 -51.26 -21.51
CA GLU A 9 5.08 -51.00 -22.88
C GLU A 9 3.63 -50.49 -22.85
N PHE A 10 3.30 -49.51 -23.69
CA PHE A 10 1.94 -49.01 -23.85
C PHE A 10 1.59 -48.90 -25.33
N ASN A 11 0.57 -49.64 -25.78
CA ASN A 11 0.10 -49.67 -27.16
C ASN A 11 1.22 -49.89 -28.20
N GLY A 12 2.15 -50.82 -27.95
CA GLY A 12 3.24 -51.09 -28.89
C GLY A 12 4.44 -50.13 -28.78
N VAL A 13 4.42 -49.18 -27.84
CA VAL A 13 5.50 -48.21 -27.65
C VAL A 13 6.25 -48.50 -26.34
N PRO A 14 7.58 -48.75 -26.40
CA PRO A 14 8.37 -49.05 -25.22
C PRO A 14 8.58 -47.80 -24.35
N ILE A 15 8.53 -48.03 -23.03
CA ILE A 15 8.81 -47.03 -22.00
C ILE A 15 10.14 -47.37 -21.34
N TYR A 16 11.10 -46.44 -21.39
CA TYR A 16 12.47 -46.61 -20.88
C TYR A 16 12.69 -45.83 -19.58
N SER A 17 13.66 -46.27 -18.78
CA SER A 17 14.21 -45.48 -17.67
C SER A 17 14.99 -44.27 -18.20
N TRP A 18 15.09 -43.21 -17.39
CA TRP A 18 15.82 -41.99 -17.74
C TRP A 18 17.28 -42.25 -18.16
N ASP A 19 17.90 -43.25 -17.55
CA ASP A 19 19.30 -43.65 -17.75
C ASP A 19 19.43 -45.16 -17.46
N PRO A 20 20.08 -45.98 -18.32
CA PRO A 20 20.53 -45.66 -19.67
C PRO A 20 19.36 -45.57 -20.66
N TRP A 21 19.34 -44.48 -21.44
CA TRP A 21 18.37 -44.33 -22.52
C TRP A 21 18.72 -45.26 -23.70
N PRO A 22 17.78 -45.57 -24.59
CA PRO A 22 18.06 -46.31 -25.82
C PRO A 22 18.65 -45.42 -26.92
N GLU A 23 19.91 -45.66 -27.30
CA GLU A 23 20.45 -45.13 -28.56
C GLU A 23 19.86 -45.86 -29.77
N PRO A 24 19.66 -45.20 -30.93
CA PRO A 24 20.04 -43.83 -31.29
C PRO A 24 18.89 -42.80 -31.11
N PHE A 25 17.88 -43.09 -30.29
CA PHE A 25 16.68 -42.26 -30.24
C PHE A 25 16.91 -40.89 -29.60
N VAL A 26 16.16 -39.88 -30.07
CA VAL A 26 16.27 -38.50 -29.61
C VAL A 26 14.91 -37.91 -29.28
N THR A 27 14.91 -36.88 -28.44
CA THR A 27 13.68 -36.16 -28.08
C THR A 27 13.18 -35.24 -29.21
N LYS A 28 11.89 -34.91 -29.18
CA LYS A 28 11.29 -33.89 -30.07
C LYS A 28 12.07 -32.56 -30.07
N SER A 29 12.57 -32.15 -28.92
CA SER A 29 13.34 -30.91 -28.76
C SER A 29 14.70 -30.97 -29.45
N GLN A 30 15.40 -32.11 -29.36
CA GLN A 30 16.67 -32.35 -30.06
C GLN A 30 16.47 -32.35 -31.59
N LEU A 31 15.43 -33.05 -32.10
CA LEU A 31 15.08 -33.00 -33.52
C LEU A 31 14.74 -31.59 -33.99
N SER A 32 13.95 -30.85 -33.20
CA SER A 32 13.55 -29.50 -33.56
C SER A 32 14.74 -28.54 -33.60
N LYS A 33 15.73 -28.70 -32.72
CA LYS A 33 17.00 -27.94 -32.74
C LYS A 33 17.84 -28.28 -33.97
N ALA A 34 17.86 -29.55 -34.39
CA ALA A 34 18.51 -29.99 -35.62
C ALA A 34 17.74 -29.61 -36.91
N GLY A 35 16.56 -28.98 -36.79
CA GLY A 35 15.77 -28.55 -37.95
C GLY A 35 14.86 -29.62 -38.55
N TYR A 36 14.53 -30.67 -37.80
CA TYR A 36 13.66 -31.76 -38.24
C TYR A 36 12.29 -31.70 -37.53
N LYS A 37 11.28 -32.33 -38.14
CA LYS A 37 10.02 -32.71 -37.49
C LYS A 37 10.13 -34.17 -37.04
N PRO A 38 9.52 -34.55 -35.91
CA PRO A 38 9.48 -35.95 -35.49
C PRO A 38 8.81 -36.82 -36.54
N GLY A 39 9.40 -37.99 -36.80
CA GLY A 39 8.75 -39.11 -37.49
C GLY A 39 7.81 -39.87 -36.55
N PRO A 40 7.57 -41.17 -36.80
CA PRO A 40 6.81 -42.03 -35.90
C PRO A 40 7.39 -42.05 -34.48
N LEU A 41 6.53 -42.14 -33.46
CA LEU A 41 6.96 -42.30 -32.08
C LEU A 41 7.64 -43.67 -31.93
N ARG A 42 8.88 -43.70 -31.41
CA ARG A 42 9.67 -44.94 -31.25
C ARG A 42 9.85 -45.37 -29.81
N GLY A 43 9.60 -44.47 -28.87
CA GLY A 43 9.65 -44.78 -27.46
C GLY A 43 9.24 -43.61 -26.60
N VAL A 44 9.16 -43.87 -25.31
CA VAL A 44 8.98 -42.83 -24.31
C VAL A 44 10.01 -43.05 -23.21
N VAL A 45 10.68 -42.01 -22.74
CA VAL A 45 11.53 -42.10 -21.56
C VAL A 45 10.85 -41.42 -20.38
N ARG A 46 10.73 -42.13 -19.26
CA ARG A 46 10.26 -41.54 -18.01
C ARG A 46 11.42 -40.82 -17.34
N TYR A 47 11.20 -39.59 -16.92
CA TYR A 47 12.16 -38.83 -16.13
C TYR A 47 11.56 -38.46 -14.78
N SER A 48 12.42 -38.37 -13.78
CA SER A 48 12.08 -37.80 -12.48
C SER A 48 13.04 -36.63 -12.24
N LYS A 49 12.49 -35.44 -12.03
CA LYS A 49 13.27 -34.24 -11.69
C LYS A 49 12.68 -33.59 -10.45
N SER A 50 13.51 -33.31 -9.46
CA SER A 50 13.11 -32.69 -8.19
C SER A 50 12.39 -31.35 -8.35
N SER A 51 12.69 -30.58 -9.41
CA SER A 51 12.16 -29.22 -9.62
C SER A 51 10.88 -29.13 -10.47
N THR A 52 10.55 -30.17 -11.24
CA THR A 52 9.39 -30.14 -12.18
C THR A 52 8.47 -31.35 -12.04
N GLY A 53 8.78 -32.27 -11.13
CA GLY A 53 8.08 -33.53 -10.95
C GLY A 53 8.50 -34.61 -11.96
N ASP A 54 7.77 -35.72 -11.93
CA ASP A 54 7.91 -36.83 -12.85
C ASP A 54 7.23 -36.54 -14.19
N GLY A 55 7.82 -36.99 -15.29
CA GLY A 55 7.24 -36.80 -16.61
C GLY A 55 7.76 -37.78 -17.65
N PHE A 56 7.31 -37.58 -18.88
CA PHE A 56 7.64 -38.43 -20.02
C PHE A 56 8.16 -37.59 -21.19
N LEU A 57 9.21 -38.07 -21.86
CA LEU A 57 9.67 -37.50 -23.13
C LEU A 57 9.47 -38.52 -24.25
N HIS A 58 8.84 -38.06 -25.33
CA HIS A 58 8.70 -38.84 -26.55
C HIS A 58 10.04 -38.94 -27.29
N LEU A 59 10.39 -40.15 -27.69
CA LEU A 59 11.60 -40.52 -28.41
C LEU A 59 11.29 -40.86 -29.86
N PHE A 60 12.16 -40.41 -30.75
CA PHE A 60 12.03 -40.51 -32.19
C PHE A 60 13.35 -40.93 -32.80
N SER A 61 13.30 -41.59 -33.95
CA SER A 61 14.50 -41.92 -34.72
C SER A 61 15.02 -40.67 -35.45
N PRO A 62 16.32 -40.32 -35.37
CA PRO A 62 16.90 -39.21 -36.11
C PRO A 62 16.75 -39.30 -37.64
N ASP A 63 16.89 -40.51 -38.18
CA ASP A 63 16.84 -40.84 -39.61
C ASP A 63 15.41 -40.77 -40.20
N GLU A 64 14.40 -40.98 -39.37
CA GLU A 64 12.98 -40.87 -39.75
C GLU A 64 12.45 -39.42 -39.63
N GLY A 65 13.31 -38.49 -39.21
CA GLY A 65 12.98 -37.09 -39.09
C GLY A 65 12.74 -36.44 -40.46
N ILE A 66 11.69 -35.63 -40.57
CA ILE A 66 11.39 -34.88 -41.80
C ILE A 66 12.03 -33.49 -41.71
N ARG A 67 12.97 -33.18 -42.61
CA ARG A 67 13.66 -31.86 -42.61
C ARG A 67 12.65 -30.72 -42.78
N ARG A 68 12.71 -29.73 -41.88
CA ARG A 68 11.88 -28.53 -41.99
C ARG A 68 12.37 -27.69 -43.17
N LYS A 69 11.43 -27.21 -43.97
CA LYS A 69 11.73 -26.16 -44.94
C LYS A 69 12.15 -24.89 -44.19
N PRO A 70 13.13 -24.14 -44.70
CA PRO A 70 13.46 -22.83 -44.14
C PRO A 70 12.22 -21.93 -44.19
N PRO A 71 12.08 -21.00 -43.22
CA PRO A 71 10.96 -20.08 -43.19
C PRO A 71 10.92 -19.22 -44.45
N THR A 72 9.73 -18.99 -45.00
CA THR A 72 9.54 -18.12 -46.17
C THR A 72 9.70 -16.65 -45.79
N GLU A 73 9.94 -15.77 -46.77
CA GLU A 73 9.98 -14.32 -46.55
C GLU A 73 8.72 -13.80 -45.84
N LYS A 74 7.54 -14.28 -46.25
CA LYS A 74 6.26 -13.96 -45.60
C LYS A 74 6.24 -14.37 -44.12
N GLN A 75 6.81 -15.53 -43.78
CA GLN A 75 6.90 -15.98 -42.38
C GLN A 75 7.92 -15.17 -41.58
N LEU A 76 9.05 -14.79 -42.18
CA LEU A 76 10.04 -13.92 -41.55
C LEU A 76 9.45 -12.53 -41.27
N ALA A 77 8.76 -11.93 -42.24
CA ALA A 77 8.06 -10.66 -42.09
C ALA A 77 6.97 -10.72 -41.00
N ALA A 78 6.18 -11.80 -40.97
CA ALA A 78 5.17 -12.00 -39.91
C ALA A 78 5.79 -12.11 -38.51
N ARG A 79 6.95 -12.80 -38.39
CA ARG A 79 7.70 -12.86 -37.12
C ARG A 79 8.26 -11.51 -36.70
N ALA A 80 8.77 -10.72 -37.65
CA ALA A 80 9.26 -9.37 -37.39
C ALA A 80 8.13 -8.46 -36.90
N LYS A 81 6.98 -8.44 -37.61
CA LYS A 81 5.78 -7.67 -37.22
C LYS A 81 5.25 -8.08 -35.85
N ARG A 82 5.26 -9.38 -35.52
CA ARG A 82 4.87 -9.86 -34.19
C ARG A 82 5.81 -9.36 -33.10
N LYS A 83 7.12 -9.43 -33.31
CA LYS A 83 8.12 -8.90 -32.36
C LYS A 83 7.93 -7.40 -32.14
N GLU A 84 7.69 -6.64 -33.20
CA GLU A 84 7.41 -5.21 -33.12
C GLU A 84 6.12 -4.91 -32.34
N ALA A 85 5.04 -5.66 -32.61
CA ALA A 85 3.78 -5.53 -31.89
C ALA A 85 3.92 -5.89 -30.39
N GLU A 86 4.65 -6.96 -30.07
CA GLU A 86 4.94 -7.37 -28.68
C GLU A 86 5.80 -6.32 -27.95
N LEU A 87 6.80 -5.75 -28.62
CA LEU A 87 7.61 -4.65 -28.09
C LEU A 87 6.73 -3.42 -27.81
N LYS A 88 5.92 -3.00 -28.79
CA LYS A 88 5.02 -1.86 -28.63
C LYS A 88 4.00 -2.09 -27.51
N ALA A 89 3.45 -3.30 -27.39
CA ALA A 89 2.44 -3.63 -26.39
C ALA A 89 2.96 -3.61 -24.95
N ARG A 90 4.29 -3.72 -24.73
CA ARG A 90 4.95 -3.63 -23.43
C ARG A 90 5.76 -2.34 -23.25
N THR A 91 5.66 -1.39 -24.18
CA THR A 91 6.35 -0.10 -24.09
C THR A 91 5.45 0.92 -23.41
N CYS A 92 5.94 1.55 -22.35
CA CYS A 92 5.26 2.67 -21.69
C CYS A 92 5.03 3.81 -22.68
N THR A 93 3.80 4.28 -22.81
CA THR A 93 3.44 5.36 -23.74
C THR A 93 3.95 6.73 -23.32
N ARG A 94 4.40 6.89 -22.06
CA ARG A 94 4.90 8.15 -21.49
C ARG A 94 6.41 8.27 -21.54
N CYS A 95 7.14 7.33 -20.93
CA CYS A 95 8.61 7.38 -20.86
C CYS A 95 9.32 6.49 -21.90
N GLY A 96 8.59 5.67 -22.66
CA GLY A 96 9.18 4.74 -23.61
C GLY A 96 9.88 3.52 -22.99
N ALA A 97 9.85 3.37 -21.66
CA ALA A 97 10.44 2.21 -20.99
C ALA A 97 9.72 0.92 -21.39
N VAL A 98 10.50 -0.10 -21.76
CA VAL A 98 10.00 -1.40 -22.17
C VAL A 98 9.88 -2.31 -20.95
N GLN A 99 8.66 -2.74 -20.63
CA GLN A 99 8.36 -3.61 -19.51
C GLN A 99 8.61 -5.09 -19.84
N TYR A 100 8.66 -5.92 -18.80
CA TYR A 100 8.83 -7.35 -18.96
C TYR A 100 7.53 -8.00 -19.45
N PHE A 101 6.42 -7.73 -18.78
CA PHE A 101 5.09 -8.16 -19.17
C PHE A 101 4.20 -6.98 -19.58
N LYS A 102 3.18 -7.26 -20.41
CA LYS A 102 2.14 -6.28 -20.72
C LYS A 102 1.32 -5.90 -19.47
N SER A 103 1.18 -6.81 -18.51
CA SER A 103 0.47 -6.59 -17.24
C SER A 103 1.13 -5.55 -16.34
N ASP A 104 2.40 -5.24 -16.56
CA ASP A 104 3.16 -4.24 -15.80
C ASP A 104 2.81 -2.80 -16.24
N LEU A 105 1.98 -2.67 -17.29
CA LEU A 105 1.44 -1.40 -17.75
C LEU A 105 0.00 -1.21 -17.26
N SER A 106 -0.22 -0.15 -16.48
CA SER A 106 -1.55 0.32 -16.13
C SER A 106 -1.99 1.38 -17.14
N SER A 107 -3.06 1.11 -17.90
CA SER A 107 -3.55 2.03 -18.94
C SER A 107 -2.47 2.49 -19.94
N GLY A 108 -1.49 1.62 -20.23
CA GLY A 108 -0.40 1.88 -21.18
C GLY A 108 0.82 2.59 -20.60
N VAL A 109 0.85 2.91 -19.30
CA VAL A 109 2.02 3.50 -18.63
C VAL A 109 2.61 2.55 -17.59
N CYS A 110 3.93 2.60 -17.39
CA CYS A 110 4.60 1.84 -16.33
C CYS A 110 4.23 2.38 -14.94
N GLU A 111 4.52 1.60 -13.89
CA GLU A 111 4.20 1.94 -12.49
C GLU A 111 4.73 3.31 -12.08
N GLU A 112 6.00 3.61 -12.37
CA GLU A 112 6.62 4.90 -12.06
C GLU A 112 5.90 6.07 -12.74
N CYS A 113 5.64 5.95 -14.04
CA CYS A 113 4.90 6.96 -14.79
C CYS A 113 3.46 7.14 -14.30
N TRP A 114 2.79 6.05 -13.94
CA TRP A 114 1.45 6.09 -13.36
C TRP A 114 1.47 6.79 -12.00
N LEU A 115 2.46 6.47 -11.17
CA LEU A 115 2.58 7.01 -9.82
C LEU A 115 2.80 8.52 -9.86
N GLU A 116 3.69 9.01 -10.72
CA GLU A 116 3.90 10.45 -10.92
C GLU A 116 2.62 11.19 -11.37
N ILE A 117 1.86 10.61 -12.32
CA ILE A 117 0.59 11.19 -12.75
C ILE A 117 -0.41 11.22 -11.59
N LYS A 118 -0.50 10.12 -10.86
CA LYS A 118 -1.40 9.98 -9.72
C LYS A 118 -1.05 10.99 -8.62
N THR A 119 0.21 11.04 -8.19
CA THR A 119 0.64 11.93 -7.10
C THR A 119 0.50 13.39 -7.47
N ALA A 120 0.83 13.78 -8.71
CA ALA A 120 0.61 15.14 -9.18
C ALA A 120 -0.87 15.53 -9.14
N ARG A 121 -1.75 14.67 -9.66
CA ARG A 121 -3.21 14.89 -9.65
C ARG A 121 -3.76 14.95 -8.22
N ASP A 122 -3.37 14.00 -7.38
CA ASP A 122 -3.87 13.88 -6.02
C ASP A 122 -3.38 15.04 -5.14
N ARG A 123 -2.13 15.50 -5.34
CA ARG A 123 -1.59 16.73 -4.73
C ARG A 123 -2.40 17.96 -5.11
N GLN A 124 -2.71 18.13 -6.39
CA GLN A 124 -3.54 19.25 -6.84
C GLN A 124 -4.95 19.18 -6.23
N ARG A 125 -5.58 17.99 -6.28
CA ARG A 125 -6.92 17.77 -5.74
C ARG A 125 -7.00 18.13 -4.25
N VAL A 126 -6.04 17.67 -3.46
CA VAL A 126 -6.07 17.95 -2.01
C VAL A 126 -5.79 19.42 -1.72
N ALA A 127 -4.90 20.07 -2.47
CA ALA A 127 -4.66 21.51 -2.35
C ALA A 127 -5.94 22.32 -2.64
N GLU A 128 -6.72 21.93 -3.65
CA GLU A 128 -8.01 22.57 -3.97
C GLU A 128 -9.04 22.37 -2.85
N ILE A 129 -9.12 21.16 -2.28
CA ILE A 129 -10.00 20.84 -1.15
C ILE A 129 -9.63 21.70 0.07
N VAL A 130 -8.36 21.68 0.48
CA VAL A 130 -7.88 22.42 1.66
C VAL A 130 -8.08 23.92 1.46
N ALA A 131 -7.75 24.46 0.28
CA ALA A 131 -8.00 25.86 -0.04
C ALA A 131 -9.50 26.21 0.05
N GLY A 132 -10.39 25.30 -0.35
CA GLY A 132 -11.83 25.46 -0.18
C GLY A 132 -12.27 25.49 1.29
N VAL A 133 -11.73 24.59 2.10
CA VAL A 133 -12.00 24.54 3.55
C VAL A 133 -11.53 25.82 4.25
N LEU A 134 -10.32 26.28 3.96
CA LEU A 134 -9.78 27.52 4.50
C LEU A 134 -10.60 28.74 4.07
N ARG A 135 -10.99 28.82 2.78
CA ARG A 135 -11.82 29.93 2.27
C ARG A 135 -13.22 30.00 2.91
N ASN A 136 -13.81 28.85 3.22
CA ASN A 136 -15.13 28.78 3.83
C ASN A 136 -15.12 29.01 5.35
N GLY A 137 -13.93 29.12 5.94
CA GLY A 137 -13.74 29.17 7.38
C GLY A 137 -13.78 27.78 8.00
N CYS A 138 -12.73 27.43 8.71
CA CYS A 138 -12.66 26.25 9.56
C CYS A 138 -12.05 26.61 10.91
N VAL A 139 -12.18 25.67 11.86
CA VAL A 139 -11.43 25.68 13.10
C VAL A 139 -10.53 24.48 13.15
N ILE A 140 -9.36 24.66 13.74
CA ILE A 140 -8.37 23.61 13.94
C ILE A 140 -8.39 23.28 15.43
N LEU A 141 -8.57 22.01 15.73
CA LEU A 141 -8.61 21.45 17.08
C LEU A 141 -7.42 20.52 17.25
N ASP A 142 -6.78 20.62 18.40
CA ASP A 142 -5.76 19.69 18.86
C ASP A 142 -5.88 19.49 20.37
N MET A 143 -5.45 18.34 20.88
CA MET A 143 -5.54 17.98 22.29
C MET A 143 -4.31 17.19 22.75
N GLU A 144 -3.85 17.53 23.95
CA GLU A 144 -3.00 16.63 24.73
C GLU A 144 -3.87 15.77 25.63
N THR A 145 -3.49 14.51 25.83
CA THR A 145 -4.34 13.52 26.51
C THR A 145 -3.56 12.68 27.51
N THR A 146 -4.26 12.06 28.47
CA THR A 146 -3.63 11.21 29.48
C THR A 146 -3.00 9.92 28.93
N GLY A 147 -3.13 9.62 27.63
CA GLY A 147 -2.64 8.38 27.02
C GLY A 147 -3.24 8.10 25.65
N LEU A 148 -3.00 6.90 25.10
CA LEU A 148 -3.45 6.55 23.74
C LEU A 148 -4.85 5.92 23.68
N TYR A 149 -5.28 5.25 24.76
CA TYR A 149 -6.52 4.48 24.84
C TYR A 149 -7.26 4.82 26.13
N ASP A 150 -8.60 4.84 26.06
CA ASP A 150 -9.48 5.24 27.17
C ASP A 150 -9.04 6.56 27.85
N ALA A 151 -8.46 7.47 27.08
CA ALA A 151 -7.80 8.67 27.58
C ALA A 151 -8.78 9.83 27.84
N GLU A 152 -8.27 10.84 28.56
CA GLU A 152 -8.97 12.09 28.83
C GLU A 152 -8.13 13.27 28.33
N PRO A 153 -8.76 14.36 27.85
CA PRO A 153 -8.02 15.56 27.48
C PRO A 153 -7.43 16.22 28.72
N VAL A 154 -6.19 16.70 28.59
CA VAL A 154 -5.46 17.47 29.62
C VAL A 154 -5.04 18.85 29.13
N GLU A 155 -5.03 19.05 27.82
CA GLU A 155 -4.99 20.36 27.18
C GLU A 155 -5.83 20.32 25.92
N ILE A 156 -6.55 21.39 25.63
CA ILE A 156 -7.34 21.52 24.41
C ILE A 156 -7.10 22.91 23.85
N ALA A 157 -6.76 22.97 22.57
CA ALA A 157 -6.67 24.22 21.82
C ALA A 157 -7.58 24.19 20.60
N VAL A 158 -8.23 25.33 20.35
CA VAL A 158 -8.99 25.57 19.13
C VAL A 158 -8.58 26.92 18.57
N ILE A 159 -8.12 26.92 17.33
CA ILE A 159 -7.82 28.14 16.57
C ILE A 159 -8.73 28.24 15.35
N ASP A 160 -8.89 29.43 14.80
CA ASP A 160 -9.44 29.57 13.45
C ASP A 160 -8.34 29.40 12.38
N HIS A 161 -8.77 29.32 11.12
CA HIS A 161 -7.89 29.18 9.97
C HIS A 161 -6.92 30.37 9.73
N THR A 162 -7.04 31.47 10.49
CA THR A 162 -6.11 32.62 10.45
C THR A 162 -5.04 32.53 11.54
N GLY A 163 -5.16 31.57 12.46
CA GLY A 163 -4.28 31.41 13.61
C GLY A 163 -4.80 32.10 14.87
N ALA A 164 -5.99 32.70 14.86
CA ALA A 164 -6.56 33.33 16.03
C ALA A 164 -7.05 32.27 17.03
N VAL A 165 -6.68 32.43 18.30
CA VAL A 165 -7.05 31.48 19.36
C VAL A 165 -8.51 31.71 19.75
N LEU A 166 -9.33 30.68 19.56
CA LEU A 166 -10.74 30.67 19.94
C LEU A 166 -10.96 30.03 21.32
N PHE A 167 -10.12 29.04 21.65
CA PHE A 167 -10.11 28.36 22.94
C PHE A 167 -8.71 27.83 23.21
N ASN A 168 -8.23 27.94 24.45
CA ASN A 168 -7.00 27.28 24.89
C ASN A 168 -7.08 27.08 26.41
N SER A 169 -7.04 25.84 26.88
CA SER A 169 -7.11 25.55 28.31
C SER A 169 -6.46 24.22 28.65
N ARG A 170 -5.78 24.18 29.80
CA ARG A 170 -5.55 22.93 30.54
C ARG A 170 -6.89 22.40 31.06
N VAL A 171 -6.98 21.10 31.23
CA VAL A 171 -8.17 20.40 31.73
C VAL A 171 -7.75 19.44 32.81
N LYS A 172 -8.45 19.47 33.96
CA LYS A 172 -8.26 18.49 35.02
C LYS A 172 -8.97 17.18 34.63
N PRO A 173 -8.24 16.09 34.38
CA PRO A 173 -8.85 14.79 34.06
C PRO A 173 -9.44 14.17 35.33
N LEU A 174 -10.38 13.24 35.15
CA LEU A 174 -10.95 12.43 36.23
C LEU A 174 -9.93 11.41 36.75
N ARG A 175 -9.05 10.91 35.87
CA ARG A 175 -8.04 9.88 36.17
C ARG A 175 -6.61 10.41 35.90
N PRO A 176 -6.12 11.37 36.68
CA PRO A 176 -4.80 12.00 36.47
C PRO A 176 -3.63 11.02 36.61
N GLU A 177 -3.80 9.90 37.33
CA GLU A 177 -2.78 8.86 37.48
C GLU A 177 -2.28 8.29 36.13
N ARG A 178 -3.15 8.29 35.11
CA ARG A 178 -2.88 7.76 33.77
C ARG A 178 -1.78 8.50 33.02
N LEU A 179 -1.55 9.78 33.34
CA LEU A 179 -0.48 10.59 32.74
C LEU A 179 0.91 9.94 32.89
N SER A 180 1.09 9.21 33.99
CA SER A 180 2.34 8.54 34.35
C SER A 180 2.37 7.04 34.01
N GLU A 181 1.25 6.47 33.55
CA GLU A 181 1.17 5.07 33.15
C GLU A 181 1.99 4.81 31.88
N ARG A 182 2.76 3.72 31.87
CA ARG A 182 3.59 3.33 30.72
C ARG A 182 2.86 2.24 29.93
N GLY A 183 2.59 2.53 28.66
CA GLY A 183 2.04 1.55 27.72
C GLY A 183 3.10 0.59 27.17
N ASP A 184 2.73 -0.18 26.13
CA ASP A 184 3.60 -1.18 25.48
C ASP A 184 4.91 -0.59 24.91
N SER A 185 4.90 0.71 24.56
CA SER A 185 6.09 1.44 24.10
C SER A 185 7.06 1.80 25.23
N GLY A 186 6.65 1.63 26.50
CA GLY A 186 7.40 2.05 27.68
C GLY A 186 7.38 3.56 27.94
N VAL A 187 6.68 4.35 27.13
CA VAL A 187 6.60 5.82 27.23
C VAL A 187 5.27 6.22 27.86
N ALA A 188 5.30 7.14 28.83
CA ALA A 188 4.10 7.72 29.44
C ALA A 188 3.67 9.01 28.70
N ALA A 189 2.42 9.44 28.86
CA ALA A 189 1.94 10.67 28.21
C ALA A 189 2.72 11.92 28.66
N THR A 190 3.02 12.02 29.96
CA THR A 190 3.90 13.08 30.51
C THR A 190 5.28 13.11 29.87
N ASP A 191 5.84 11.98 29.44
CA ASP A 191 7.15 11.94 28.77
C ASP A 191 7.12 12.61 27.37
N ILE A 192 5.92 12.75 26.78
CA ILE A 192 5.70 13.30 25.44
C ILE A 192 5.41 14.80 25.53
N HIS A 193 4.35 15.18 26.25
CA HIS A 193 3.86 16.57 26.29
C HIS A 193 4.32 17.36 27.52
N GLY A 194 4.99 16.72 28.49
CA GLY A 194 5.54 17.37 29.68
C GLY A 194 4.55 17.73 30.80
N ILE A 195 3.23 17.64 30.55
CA ILE A 195 2.17 17.92 31.54
C ILE A 195 2.14 16.84 32.64
N THR A 196 2.17 17.27 33.90
CA THR A 196 2.05 16.40 35.08
C THR A 196 0.67 16.48 35.73
N ALA A 197 0.34 15.52 36.59
CA ALA A 197 -0.89 15.56 37.38
C ALA A 197 -0.94 16.78 38.31
N GLU A 198 0.22 17.17 38.85
CA GLU A 198 0.40 18.33 39.71
C GLU A 198 0.09 19.64 38.99
N ASP A 199 0.50 19.79 37.72
CA ASP A 199 0.20 20.96 36.88
C ASP A 199 -1.31 21.16 36.70
N LEU A 200 -2.07 20.06 36.73
CA LEU A 200 -3.52 20.02 36.49
C LEU A 200 -4.34 20.05 37.78
N ALA A 201 -3.71 20.05 38.97
CA ALA A 201 -4.42 19.96 40.24
C ALA A 201 -5.47 21.06 40.43
N ASN A 202 -5.17 22.26 39.93
CA ASN A 202 -6.02 23.45 39.97
C ASN A 202 -6.61 23.84 38.60
N ALA A 203 -6.43 23.01 37.57
CA ALA A 203 -7.02 23.24 36.26
C ALA A 203 -8.56 23.08 36.33
N PRO A 204 -9.32 23.77 35.45
CA PRO A 204 -10.76 23.56 35.38
C PRO A 204 -11.07 22.15 34.88
N THR A 205 -12.19 21.61 35.35
CA THR A 205 -12.74 20.35 34.87
C THR A 205 -13.30 20.50 33.45
N PHE A 206 -13.51 19.36 32.76
CA PHE A 206 -14.11 19.38 31.43
C PHE A 206 -15.50 20.05 31.43
N GLY A 207 -16.32 19.80 32.45
CA GLY A 207 -17.65 20.42 32.58
C GLY A 207 -17.59 21.95 32.70
N GLU A 208 -16.59 22.49 33.39
CA GLU A 208 -16.41 23.94 33.56
C GLU A 208 -15.98 24.64 32.26
N ILE A 209 -15.12 24.00 31.47
CA ILE A 209 -14.69 24.55 30.18
C ILE A 209 -15.68 24.33 29.03
N TYR A 210 -16.59 23.37 29.20
CA TYR A 210 -17.45 22.89 28.11
C TYR A 210 -18.25 24.00 27.42
N PRO A 211 -18.86 24.99 28.10
CA PRO A 211 -19.60 26.06 27.42
C PRO A 211 -18.73 26.86 26.45
N ALA A 212 -17.49 27.20 26.84
CA ALA A 212 -16.57 27.93 25.99
C ALA A 212 -16.08 27.07 24.81
N LEU A 213 -15.72 25.81 25.08
CA LEU A 213 -15.31 24.86 24.05
C LEU A 213 -16.44 24.60 23.03
N TYR A 214 -17.68 24.50 23.51
CA TYR A 214 -18.86 24.35 22.66
C TYR A 214 -19.04 25.53 21.72
N HIS A 215 -18.90 26.78 22.20
CA HIS A 215 -18.92 27.96 21.34
C HIS A 215 -17.77 27.98 20.31
N ALA A 216 -16.61 27.43 20.67
CA ALA A 216 -15.47 27.35 19.76
C ALA A 216 -15.68 26.34 18.63
N LEU A 217 -16.42 25.25 18.86
CA LEU A 217 -16.55 24.13 17.91
C LEU A 217 -17.92 24.01 17.21
N HIS A 218 -19.02 24.32 17.92
CA HIS A 218 -20.37 23.99 17.47
C HIS A 218 -20.72 24.64 16.12
N GLY A 219 -21.21 23.84 15.19
CA GLY A 219 -21.63 24.27 13.86
C GLY A 219 -20.49 24.64 12.90
N LYS A 220 -19.23 24.46 13.29
CA LYS A 220 -18.05 24.78 12.47
C LYS A 220 -17.49 23.55 11.77
N HIS A 221 -16.73 23.76 10.70
CA HIS A 221 -15.91 22.70 10.09
C HIS A 221 -14.66 22.51 10.96
N VAL A 222 -14.54 21.36 11.61
CA VAL A 222 -13.41 21.03 12.48
C VAL A 222 -12.33 20.27 11.71
N VAL A 223 -11.12 20.79 11.71
CA VAL A 223 -9.92 20.14 11.16
C VAL A 223 -9.05 19.68 12.32
N VAL A 224 -8.58 18.43 12.27
CA VAL A 224 -7.72 17.85 13.30
C VAL A 224 -6.61 17.07 12.62
N TYR A 225 -5.39 17.14 13.15
CA TYR A 225 -4.33 16.24 12.73
C TYR A 225 -4.54 14.88 13.38
N ASN A 226 -4.78 13.84 12.57
CA ASN A 226 -5.17 12.52 13.07
C ASN A 226 -6.51 12.49 13.84
N LYS A 227 -7.58 13.08 13.28
CA LYS A 227 -8.91 13.18 13.90
C LYS A 227 -9.48 11.89 14.54
N ASP A 228 -9.06 10.72 14.06
CA ASP A 228 -9.54 9.43 14.55
C ASP A 228 -8.94 9.08 15.92
N PHE A 229 -7.95 9.86 16.39
CA PHE A 229 -7.45 9.87 17.76
C PHE A 229 -8.29 10.80 18.65
N ASP A 230 -8.33 12.09 18.34
CA ASP A 230 -8.92 13.15 19.16
C ASP A 230 -10.45 13.03 19.31
N LEU A 231 -11.16 12.85 18.19
CA LEU A 231 -12.62 12.97 18.19
C LEU A 231 -13.32 11.87 18.99
N PRO A 232 -12.85 10.60 18.99
CA PRO A 232 -13.36 9.59 19.91
C PRO A 232 -13.16 9.94 21.38
N ILE A 233 -11.96 10.42 21.76
CA ILE A 233 -11.66 10.83 23.15
C ILE A 233 -12.57 11.97 23.58
N LEU A 234 -12.64 13.05 22.79
CA LEU A 234 -13.49 14.20 23.07
C LEU A 234 -14.98 13.80 23.18
N ARG A 235 -15.45 12.86 22.35
CA ARG A 235 -16.82 12.34 22.41
C ARG A 235 -17.08 11.56 23.70
N ALA A 236 -16.14 10.71 24.10
CA ALA A 236 -16.24 9.89 25.31
C ALA A 236 -16.23 10.76 26.57
N THR A 237 -15.29 11.70 26.67
CA THR A 237 -15.24 12.67 27.79
C THR A 237 -16.54 13.46 27.86
N ARG A 238 -17.03 14.01 26.75
CA ARG A 238 -18.34 14.69 26.70
C ARG A 238 -19.49 13.80 27.18
N GLN A 239 -19.50 12.50 26.87
CA GLN A 239 -20.52 11.56 27.36
C GLN A 239 -20.44 11.37 28.87
N GLU A 240 -19.24 11.18 29.40
CA GLU A 240 -18.98 10.98 30.84
C GLU A 240 -19.41 12.21 31.66
N TRP A 241 -19.26 13.40 31.09
CA TRP A 241 -19.68 14.67 31.69
C TRP A 241 -21.14 15.07 31.35
N TYR A 242 -21.90 14.21 30.68
CA TYR A 242 -23.30 14.45 30.28
C TYR A 242 -23.53 15.75 29.48
N CYS A 243 -22.51 16.21 28.76
CA CYS A 243 -22.62 17.45 27.97
C CYS A 243 -23.34 17.22 26.63
N PRO A 244 -24.01 18.23 26.04
CA PRO A 244 -24.62 18.14 24.70
C PRO A 244 -23.64 17.73 23.59
N SER A 245 -24.12 17.36 22.40
CA SER A 245 -23.23 17.08 21.26
C SER A 245 -22.76 18.37 20.59
N PHE A 246 -21.49 18.44 20.17
CA PHE A 246 -20.96 19.55 19.36
C PHE A 246 -21.55 19.60 17.94
N GLY A 247 -22.17 18.51 17.46
CA GLY A 247 -22.68 18.44 16.08
C GLY A 247 -21.57 18.39 15.03
N PHE A 248 -20.61 17.47 15.18
CA PHE A 248 -19.48 17.28 14.24
C PHE A 248 -19.90 16.72 12.86
N GLU A 249 -20.90 17.30 12.21
CA GLU A 249 -21.33 16.87 10.88
C GLU A 249 -20.24 17.10 9.82
N LYS A 250 -19.37 18.10 10.05
CA LYS A 250 -18.24 18.43 9.18
C LYS A 250 -16.93 18.37 9.96
N SER A 251 -16.22 17.25 9.85
CA SER A 251 -14.85 17.11 10.33
C SER A 251 -13.91 16.56 9.26
N SER A 252 -12.65 16.94 9.32
CA SER A 252 -11.63 16.50 8.36
C SER A 252 -10.29 16.22 9.02
N CYS A 253 -9.54 15.29 8.43
CA CYS A 253 -8.25 14.85 8.94
C CYS A 253 -7.13 15.51 8.12
N ALA A 254 -6.42 16.46 8.73
CA ALA A 254 -5.29 17.13 8.08
C ALA A 254 -4.17 16.15 7.73
N MET A 255 -3.91 15.15 8.59
CA MET A 255 -2.90 14.12 8.35
C MET A 255 -3.14 13.34 7.04
N LEU A 256 -4.40 12.98 6.73
CA LEU A 256 -4.71 12.26 5.50
C LEU A 256 -4.55 13.15 4.27
N TRP A 257 -4.94 14.43 4.39
CA TRP A 257 -4.70 15.40 3.34
C TRP A 257 -3.21 15.61 3.10
N TYR A 258 -2.44 15.76 4.16
CA TYR A 258 -1.02 15.99 4.10
C TYR A 258 -0.26 14.78 3.53
N ALA A 259 -0.61 13.56 3.94
CA ALA A 259 -0.08 12.33 3.37
C ALA A 259 -0.32 12.25 1.85
N GLN A 260 -1.54 12.57 1.41
CA GLN A 260 -1.89 12.61 -0.01
C GLN A 260 -1.13 13.71 -0.77
N TYR A 261 -0.93 14.88 -0.14
CA TYR A 261 -0.18 15.98 -0.72
C TYR A 261 1.31 15.64 -0.90
N CYS A 262 1.93 15.04 0.11
CA CYS A 262 3.33 14.58 0.06
C CYS A 262 3.52 13.55 -1.05
N GLY A 263 2.59 12.61 -1.19
CA GLY A 263 2.55 11.68 -2.31
C GLY A 263 3.42 10.42 -2.12
N ASP A 264 3.87 10.14 -0.90
CA ASP A 264 4.62 8.93 -0.55
C ASP A 264 3.68 7.70 -0.56
N TRP A 265 3.52 7.10 -1.74
CA TRP A 265 2.57 6.02 -2.00
C TRP A 265 3.16 4.64 -1.69
N SER A 266 2.39 3.81 -0.98
CA SER A 266 2.70 2.39 -0.82
C SER A 266 1.85 1.53 -1.75
N SER A 267 2.48 0.87 -2.72
CA SER A 267 1.81 -0.14 -3.56
C SER A 267 1.34 -1.36 -2.75
N TYR A 268 1.94 -1.64 -1.59
CA TYR A 268 1.50 -2.73 -0.72
C TYR A 268 0.21 -2.39 0.05
N PHE A 269 0.19 -1.24 0.74
CA PHE A 269 -0.98 -0.82 1.52
C PHE A 269 -2.07 -0.12 0.70
N GLN A 270 -1.79 0.20 -0.58
CA GLN A 270 -2.69 0.94 -1.47
C GLN A 270 -3.13 2.28 -0.87
N SER A 271 -2.20 2.96 -0.18
CA SER A 271 -2.44 4.21 0.53
C SER A 271 -1.19 5.08 0.57
N TYR A 272 -1.38 6.35 0.93
CA TYR A 272 -0.27 7.26 1.21
C TYR A 272 0.24 7.04 2.63
N ARG A 273 1.56 6.97 2.78
CA ARG A 273 2.21 6.89 4.08
C ARG A 273 1.91 8.14 4.88
N TRP A 274 1.46 7.95 6.11
CA TRP A 274 1.23 9.04 7.05
C TRP A 274 2.53 9.77 7.35
N GLN A 275 2.42 11.08 7.45
CA GLN A 275 3.54 11.96 7.72
C GLN A 275 3.47 12.43 9.18
N PRO A 276 4.61 12.68 9.84
CA PRO A 276 4.61 13.39 11.11
C PRO A 276 4.09 14.83 10.91
N LEU A 277 3.51 15.41 11.96
CA LEU A 277 3.13 16.82 11.95
C LEU A 277 4.39 17.69 11.95
N PRO A 278 4.66 18.47 10.89
CA PRO A 278 5.87 19.29 10.83
C PRO A 278 5.78 20.46 11.79
N GLY A 279 6.73 20.59 12.71
CA GLY A 279 6.80 21.73 13.63
C GLY A 279 5.86 21.62 14.84
N GLY A 280 5.25 20.45 15.08
CA GLY A 280 4.58 20.17 16.34
C GLY A 280 5.57 20.17 17.52
N ASP A 281 5.11 20.65 18.66
CA ASP A 281 5.86 20.79 19.90
C ASP A 281 5.24 20.03 21.09
N HIS A 282 4.18 19.24 20.85
CA HIS A 282 3.45 18.49 21.87
C HIS A 282 2.84 19.40 22.95
N SER A 283 2.43 20.60 22.53
CA SER A 283 1.40 21.40 23.20
C SER A 283 0.21 21.52 22.27
N ALA A 284 -1.01 21.50 22.82
CA ALA A 284 -2.20 21.54 21.99
C ALA A 284 -2.25 22.81 21.11
N LEU A 285 -1.82 23.96 21.64
CA LEU A 285 -1.81 25.20 20.86
C LEU A 285 -0.71 25.23 19.80
N GLY A 286 0.48 24.67 20.09
CA GLY A 286 1.56 24.57 19.12
C GLY A 286 1.19 23.65 17.97
N ASP A 287 0.64 22.47 18.28
CA ASP A 287 0.24 21.48 17.29
C ASP A 287 -0.99 21.92 16.48
N ALA A 288 -1.95 22.63 17.11
CA ALA A 288 -3.04 23.27 16.38
C ALA A 288 -2.53 24.32 15.36
N ARG A 289 -1.43 25.04 15.66
CA ARG A 289 -0.82 26.01 14.74
C ARG A 289 0.02 25.36 13.64
N ALA A 290 0.62 24.22 13.93
CA ALA A 290 1.38 23.44 12.97
C ALA A 290 0.46 22.75 11.94
N THR A 291 -0.77 22.42 12.35
CA THR A 291 -1.82 21.78 11.55
C THR A 291 -2.42 22.70 10.49
#